data_AF-A0A359M0L7-F1
#
_entry.id   AF-A0A359M0L7-F1
#
_cell.length_a   1.000
_cell.length_b   1.000
_cell.length_c   1.000
_cell.angle_alpha   90.00
_cell.angle_beta   90.00
_cell.angle_gamma   90.00
#
_symmetry.space_group_name_H-M   'P 1'
#
loop_
_entity.id
_entity.type
_entity.pdbx_description
1 polymer ?
#
loop_
_entity_poly.entity_id
_entity_poly.type
_entity_poly.pdbx_seq_one_letter_code
_entity_poly.pdbx_strand_id
1 'polypeptide(L)'
;MKMALVVAAAVATAAMAQQEFSGPPQAKKGYDLFFGGTSKGAACGTCHAIKGKGTAVGPNLVNIARVPARAMVMAINSTRTQYVQTVKTKTETFPGMKTADTAEGYDLYDLSQNPPVLKKVAKADVTNMSDNASWKHPVEAMKLSAQELADIIAYVKFAAYGDKAGVKAEDIE
;
A
#
# COMPACT_ATOMS: atom_id res chain seq x y z
N MET A 1 -4.83 50.05 42.59
CA MET A 1 -4.38 48.65 42.59
C MET A 1 -5.52 47.79 42.05
N LYS A 2 -5.52 47.46 40.76
CA LYS A 2 -6.53 46.61 40.11
C LYS A 2 -5.83 45.35 39.63
N MET A 3 -6.09 44.22 40.30
CA MET A 3 -5.58 42.90 39.93
C MET A 3 -6.21 42.49 38.60
N ALA A 4 -5.38 42.29 37.59
CA ALA A 4 -5.76 41.65 36.34
C ALA A 4 -5.81 40.13 36.59
N LEU A 5 -7.00 39.56 36.47
CA LEU A 5 -7.22 38.11 36.47
C LEU A 5 -6.86 37.59 35.08
N VAL A 6 -5.68 36.98 34.93
CA VAL A 6 -5.29 36.28 33.70
C VAL A 6 -5.86 34.86 33.77
N VAL A 7 -6.94 34.61 33.03
CA VAL A 7 -7.44 33.25 32.81
C VAL A 7 -6.58 32.62 31.71
N ALA A 8 -5.65 31.76 32.10
CA ALA A 8 -4.90 30.94 31.15
C ALA A 8 -5.83 29.81 30.67
N ALA A 9 -6.31 29.92 29.43
CA ALA A 9 -6.98 28.81 28.74
C ALA A 9 -5.94 27.74 28.38
N ALA A 10 -5.99 26.60 29.07
CA ALA A 10 -5.19 25.43 28.71
C ALA A 10 -5.72 24.85 27.40
N VAL A 11 -4.94 24.97 26.33
CA VAL A 11 -5.20 24.28 25.06
C VAL A 11 -4.83 22.81 25.25
N ALA A 12 -5.82 21.94 25.37
CA ALA A 12 -5.59 20.50 25.40
C ALA A 12 -5.12 20.04 24.02
N THR A 13 -3.84 19.69 23.90
CA THR A 13 -3.32 18.95 22.75
C THR A 13 -3.80 17.51 22.86
N ALA A 14 -4.78 17.14 22.03
CA ALA A 14 -5.12 15.74 21.83
C ALA A 14 -3.95 15.06 21.10
N ALA A 15 -3.07 14.40 21.87
CA ALA A 15 -2.15 13.43 21.30
C ALA A 15 -2.99 12.32 20.65
N MET A 16 -2.91 12.20 19.33
CA MET A 16 -3.50 11.07 18.62
C MET A 16 -2.78 9.80 19.08
N ALA A 17 -3.36 9.11 20.06
CA ALA A 17 -2.92 7.79 20.45
C ALA A 17 -2.93 6.92 19.20
N GLN A 18 -1.74 6.53 18.75
CA GLN A 18 -1.58 5.63 17.62
C GLN A 18 -2.26 4.33 18.03
N GLN A 19 -3.43 4.03 17.44
CA GLN A 19 -4.24 2.88 17.81
C GLN A 19 -3.34 1.64 17.84
N GLU A 20 -3.13 1.09 19.04
CA GLU A 20 -2.29 -0.07 19.22
C GLU A 20 -2.88 -1.24 18.42
N PHE A 21 -2.00 -1.95 17.71
CA PHE A 21 -2.42 -3.12 16.97
C PHE A 21 -2.91 -4.19 17.96
N SER A 22 -4.16 -4.61 17.80
CA SER A 22 -4.77 -5.68 18.57
C SER A 22 -4.91 -6.92 17.69
N GLY A 23 -4.01 -7.89 17.85
CA GLY A 23 -4.01 -9.13 17.06
C GLY A 23 -2.90 -10.10 17.50
N PRO A 24 -2.80 -11.29 16.86
CA PRO A 24 -1.77 -12.27 17.17
C PRO A 24 -0.35 -11.71 17.01
N PRO A 25 0.66 -12.20 17.78
CA PRO A 25 2.03 -11.71 17.70
C PRO A 25 2.64 -11.76 16.29
N GLN A 26 2.32 -12.78 15.49
CA GLN A 26 2.80 -12.86 14.12
C GLN A 26 2.20 -11.78 13.22
N ALA A 27 0.89 -11.56 13.32
CA ALA A 27 0.20 -10.52 12.58
C ALA A 27 0.67 -9.11 13.00
N LYS A 28 1.12 -8.93 14.26
CA LYS A 28 1.77 -7.69 14.71
C LYS A 28 3.09 -7.43 13.97
N LYS A 29 3.95 -8.45 13.85
CA LYS A 29 5.20 -8.32 13.07
C LYS A 29 4.90 -7.98 11.60
N GLY A 30 3.91 -8.65 11.02
CA GLY A 30 3.46 -8.36 9.66
C GLY A 30 2.92 -6.95 9.49
N TYR A 31 2.15 -6.46 10.45
CA TYR A 31 1.65 -5.08 10.48
C TYR A 31 2.81 -4.07 10.51
N ASP A 32 3.83 -4.33 11.35
CA ASP A 32 5.00 -3.46 11.46
C ASP A 32 5.79 -3.43 10.13
N LEU A 33 5.97 -4.57 9.47
CA LEU A 33 6.58 -4.62 8.14
C LEU A 33 5.72 -3.93 7.07
N PHE A 34 4.40 -4.13 7.13
CA PHE A 34 3.45 -3.62 6.14
C PHE A 34 3.38 -2.09 6.14
N PHE A 35 3.43 -1.44 7.31
CA PHE A 35 3.33 0.03 7.41
C PHE A 35 4.66 0.73 7.75
N GLY A 36 5.59 0.05 8.42
CA GLY A 36 6.90 0.59 8.76
C GLY A 36 7.94 0.41 7.65
N GLY A 37 7.70 -0.51 6.71
CA GLY A 37 8.66 -0.85 5.66
C GLY A 37 9.85 -1.62 6.19
N THR A 38 10.90 -1.74 5.37
CA THR A 38 12.16 -2.38 5.76
C THR A 38 13.33 -1.52 5.28
N SER A 39 14.55 -1.81 5.76
CA SER A 39 15.76 -1.25 5.15
C SER A 39 15.94 -1.64 3.68
N LYS A 40 15.17 -2.62 3.18
CA LYS A 40 15.24 -3.15 1.81
C LYS A 40 14.26 -2.46 0.85
N GLY A 41 13.32 -1.65 1.35
CA GLY A 41 12.36 -0.95 0.50
C GLY A 41 11.14 -0.41 1.25
N ALA A 42 10.26 0.26 0.49
CA ALA A 42 9.10 0.93 1.04
C ALA A 42 8.07 -0.03 1.66
N ALA A 43 7.30 0.51 2.60
CA ALA A 43 6.17 -0.16 3.23
C ALA A 43 5.11 -0.55 2.18
N CYS A 44 4.54 -1.75 2.32
CA CYS A 44 3.43 -2.21 1.47
C CYS A 44 2.23 -1.24 1.53
N GLY A 45 2.00 -0.67 2.71
CA GLY A 45 0.95 0.32 2.98
C GLY A 45 1.09 1.63 2.23
N THR A 46 2.26 1.92 1.65
CA THR A 46 2.46 3.09 0.76
C THR A 46 1.63 2.98 -0.50
N CYS A 47 1.39 1.76 -1.00
CA CYS A 47 0.64 1.51 -2.23
C CYS A 47 -0.64 0.71 -2.02
N HIS A 48 -0.74 -0.10 -0.96
CA HIS A 48 -1.88 -0.97 -0.73
C HIS A 48 -2.65 -0.59 0.53
N ALA A 49 -3.96 -0.43 0.35
CA ALA A 49 -4.88 -0.27 1.46
C ALA A 49 -5.51 -1.60 1.87
N ILE A 50 -5.72 -1.77 3.18
CA ILE A 50 -6.52 -2.85 3.76
C ILE A 50 -7.42 -2.30 4.86
N LYS A 51 -8.73 -2.55 4.75
CA LYS A 51 -9.77 -2.00 5.65
C LYS A 51 -9.62 -0.50 5.95
N GLY A 52 -9.37 0.30 4.90
CA GLY A 52 -9.29 1.77 5.02
C GLY A 52 -7.97 2.30 5.57
N LYS A 53 -6.96 1.45 5.78
CA LYS A 53 -5.62 1.86 6.21
C LYS A 53 -4.58 1.61 5.12
N GLY A 54 -3.72 2.60 4.87
CA GLY A 54 -2.78 2.63 3.74
C GLY A 54 -3.31 3.44 2.56
N THR A 55 -2.56 3.51 1.47
CA THR A 55 -2.97 4.23 0.25
C THR A 55 -3.62 3.26 -0.73
N ALA A 56 -4.73 3.65 -1.36
CA ALA A 56 -5.40 2.85 -2.38
C ALA A 56 -4.82 3.11 -3.79
N VAL A 57 -3.50 2.95 -3.95
CA VAL A 57 -2.86 2.99 -5.28
C VAL A 57 -3.13 1.66 -5.98
N GLY A 58 -2.64 0.57 -5.40
CA GLY A 58 -2.81 -0.80 -5.85
C GLY A 58 -4.14 -1.41 -5.40
N PRO A 59 -4.45 -2.63 -5.90
CA PRO A 59 -5.67 -3.34 -5.54
C PRO A 59 -5.84 -3.51 -4.03
N ASN A 60 -7.11 -3.50 -3.59
CA ASN A 60 -7.47 -3.82 -2.22
C ASN A 60 -7.11 -5.27 -1.89
N LEU A 61 -6.34 -5.46 -0.81
CA LEU A 61 -5.77 -6.76 -0.46
C LEU A 61 -6.75 -7.72 0.24
N VAL A 62 -7.99 -7.29 0.54
CA VAL A 62 -8.99 -8.16 1.19
C VAL A 62 -9.29 -9.41 0.35
N ASN A 63 -9.27 -9.30 -0.98
CA ASN A 63 -9.58 -10.42 -1.86
C ASN A 63 -8.42 -11.44 -1.94
N ILE A 64 -7.18 -10.95 -2.03
CA ILE A 64 -6.02 -11.84 -2.11
C ILE A 64 -5.77 -12.56 -0.78
N ALA A 65 -6.24 -12.02 0.34
CA ALA A 65 -6.12 -12.68 1.64
C ALA A 65 -6.78 -14.08 1.70
N ARG A 66 -7.68 -14.42 0.77
CA ARG A 66 -8.37 -15.73 0.72
C ARG A 66 -7.64 -16.80 -0.07
N VAL A 67 -6.56 -16.48 -0.78
CA VAL A 67 -5.80 -17.48 -1.53
C VAL A 67 -4.72 -18.13 -0.63
N PRO A 68 -4.18 -19.31 -0.99
CA PRO A 68 -3.10 -19.94 -0.25
C PRO A 68 -1.87 -19.02 -0.13
N ALA A 69 -1.11 -19.14 0.96
CA ALA A 69 0.04 -18.26 1.23
C ALA A 69 1.04 -18.22 0.07
N ARG A 70 1.39 -19.38 -0.47
CA ARG A 70 2.22 -19.50 -1.67
C ARG A 70 1.71 -18.70 -2.87
N ALA A 71 0.40 -18.69 -3.12
CA ALA A 71 -0.18 -17.89 -4.21
C ALA A 71 -0.09 -16.38 -3.93
N MET A 72 -0.16 -15.96 -2.67
CA MET A 72 0.09 -14.57 -2.28
C MET A 72 1.54 -14.16 -2.53
N VAL A 73 2.50 -15.05 -2.23
CA VAL A 73 3.94 -14.83 -2.51
C VAL A 73 4.19 -14.62 -4.00
N MET A 74 3.55 -15.41 -4.85
CA MET A 74 3.64 -15.22 -6.32
C MET A 74 3.16 -13.84 -6.75
N ALA A 75 2.10 -13.32 -6.14
CA ALA A 75 1.61 -11.97 -6.42
C ALA A 75 2.55 -10.88 -5.88
N ILE A 76 3.09 -11.06 -4.67
CA ILE A 76 4.06 -10.14 -4.05
C ILE A 76 5.33 -10.05 -4.90
N ASN A 77 5.80 -11.17 -5.46
CA ASN A 77 7.00 -11.23 -6.29
C ASN A 77 6.70 -11.09 -7.79
N SER A 78 5.51 -10.62 -8.16
CA SER A 78 5.10 -10.61 -9.56
C SER A 78 5.94 -9.64 -10.38
N THR A 79 6.52 -10.17 -11.46
CA THR A 79 7.26 -9.40 -12.47
C THR A 79 6.36 -8.87 -13.59
N ARG A 80 5.06 -9.16 -13.53
CA ARG A 80 4.02 -8.57 -14.38
C ARG A 80 2.83 -8.15 -13.54
N THR A 81 2.28 -6.99 -13.84
CA THR A 81 1.13 -6.48 -13.09
C THR A 81 -0.02 -6.17 -14.03
N GLN A 82 -1.18 -6.70 -13.71
CA GLN A 82 -2.35 -6.67 -14.59
C GLN A 82 -2.87 -5.24 -14.84
N TYR A 83 -2.65 -4.32 -13.90
CA TYR A 83 -3.32 -3.01 -13.88
C TYR A 83 -2.36 -1.84 -14.11
N VAL A 84 -1.05 -2.07 -14.18
CA VAL A 84 -0.11 -1.01 -14.51
C VAL A 84 -0.05 -0.88 -16.02
N GLN A 85 -0.20 0.35 -16.49
CA GLN A 85 -0.21 0.68 -17.91
C GLN A 85 0.99 1.57 -18.23
N THR A 86 1.48 1.49 -19.46
CA THR A 86 2.36 2.52 -19.98
C THR A 86 1.46 3.68 -20.41
N VAL A 87 1.50 4.79 -19.67
CA VAL A 87 0.75 6.00 -20.00
C VAL A 87 1.68 6.91 -20.78
N LYS A 88 1.26 7.30 -21.99
CA LYS A 88 1.91 8.34 -22.78
C LYS A 88 0.99 9.55 -22.85
N THR A 89 1.48 10.69 -22.41
CA THR A 89 0.84 11.99 -22.62
C THR A 89 1.53 12.71 -23.77
N LYS A 90 1.13 13.95 -24.05
CA LYS A 90 1.85 14.84 -24.98
C LYS A 90 3.26 15.21 -24.49
N THR A 91 3.52 15.15 -23.18
CA THR A 91 4.75 15.67 -22.56
C THR A 91 5.60 14.61 -21.89
N GLU A 92 5.04 13.47 -21.51
CA GLU A 92 5.76 12.46 -20.74
C GLU A 92 5.27 11.03 -20.99
N THR A 93 6.03 10.06 -20.49
CA THR A 93 5.67 8.65 -20.45
C THR A 93 6.01 8.08 -19.09
N PHE A 94 5.07 7.39 -18.45
CA PHE A 94 5.26 6.83 -17.12
C PHE A 94 4.44 5.55 -16.91
N PRO A 95 4.86 4.65 -15.99
CA PRO A 95 4.03 3.55 -15.53
C PRO A 95 2.89 4.12 -14.68
N GLY A 96 1.67 4.05 -15.19
CA GLY A 96 0.48 4.61 -14.56
C GLY A 96 -0.44 3.53 -14.02
N MET A 97 -1.06 3.81 -12.89
CA MET A 97 -2.17 3.02 -12.34
C MET A 97 -3.41 3.88 -12.23
N LYS A 98 -4.44 3.54 -13.00
CA LYS A 98 -5.69 4.29 -13.07
C LYS A 98 -6.57 4.01 -11.85
N THR A 99 -6.94 5.07 -11.14
CA THR A 99 -7.83 4.99 -9.98
C THR A 99 -9.19 5.63 -10.25
N ALA A 100 -9.28 6.55 -11.20
CA ALA A 100 -10.55 7.05 -11.71
C ALA A 100 -10.51 7.32 -13.22
N ASP A 101 -11.69 7.19 -13.84
CA ASP A 101 -11.96 7.48 -15.24
C ASP A 101 -13.22 8.34 -15.27
N THR A 102 -13.05 9.64 -15.49
CA THR A 102 -14.15 10.62 -15.52
C THR A 102 -14.42 11.06 -16.94
N ALA A 103 -15.46 11.88 -17.15
CA ALA A 103 -15.71 12.46 -18.47
C ALA A 103 -14.53 13.35 -18.94
N GLU A 104 -13.88 14.05 -18.01
CA GLU A 104 -12.87 15.08 -18.27
C GLU A 104 -11.43 14.52 -18.32
N GLY A 105 -11.16 13.44 -17.59
CA GLY A 105 -9.79 12.97 -17.41
C GLY A 105 -9.66 11.63 -16.70
N TYR A 106 -8.42 11.29 -16.41
CA TYR A 106 -8.04 10.15 -15.60
C TYR A 106 -7.33 10.62 -14.33
N ASP A 107 -7.61 9.93 -13.23
CA ASP A 107 -6.76 9.97 -12.05
C ASP A 107 -5.80 8.79 -12.13
N LEU A 108 -4.51 9.08 -12.22
CA LEU A 108 -3.44 8.12 -12.45
C LEU A 108 -2.37 8.30 -11.38
N TYR A 109 -2.05 7.24 -10.63
CA TYR A 109 -0.81 7.24 -9.86
C TYR A 109 0.37 7.00 -10.79
N ASP A 110 1.36 7.88 -10.75
CA ASP A 110 2.66 7.71 -11.38
C ASP A 110 3.53 6.81 -10.51
N LEU A 111 3.82 5.62 -11.02
CA LEU A 111 4.58 4.56 -10.36
C LEU A 111 6.07 4.59 -10.71
N SER A 112 6.55 5.63 -11.39
CA SER A 112 7.99 5.86 -11.59
C SER A 112 8.69 6.32 -10.30
N GLN A 113 7.91 6.73 -9.29
CA GLN A 113 8.37 7.27 -8.03
C GLN A 113 7.78 6.49 -6.85
N ASN A 114 8.47 6.53 -5.71
CA ASN A 114 8.04 5.93 -4.47
C ASN A 114 8.25 6.94 -3.32
N PRO A 115 7.18 7.45 -2.69
CA PRO A 115 5.78 7.09 -2.87
C PRO A 115 5.19 7.53 -4.23
N PRO A 116 4.17 6.83 -4.76
CA PRO A 116 3.50 7.23 -6.00
C PRO A 116 2.82 8.60 -5.90
N VAL A 117 2.85 9.36 -7.00
CA VAL A 117 2.23 10.69 -7.09
C VAL A 117 0.95 10.61 -7.90
N LEU A 118 -0.15 11.17 -7.37
CA LEU A 118 -1.41 11.25 -8.09
C LEU A 118 -1.34 12.35 -9.16
N LYS A 119 -1.60 11.99 -10.42
CA LYS A 119 -1.70 12.89 -11.57
C LYS A 119 -3.13 12.90 -12.08
N LYS A 120 -3.70 14.10 -12.22
CA LYS A 120 -4.96 14.33 -12.95
C LYS A 120 -4.60 14.66 -14.39
N VAL A 121 -4.95 13.79 -15.33
CA VAL A 121 -4.56 13.92 -16.75
C VAL A 121 -5.82 14.05 -17.59
N ALA A 122 -5.95 15.15 -18.35
CA ALA A 122 -7.06 15.33 -19.27
C ALA A 122 -7.03 14.26 -20.38
N LYS A 123 -8.19 13.75 -20.79
CA LYS A 123 -8.25 12.74 -21.87
C LYS A 123 -7.61 13.23 -23.17
N ALA A 124 -7.77 14.51 -23.48
CA ALA A 124 -7.18 15.14 -24.66
C ALA A 124 -5.64 15.21 -24.64
N ASP A 125 -5.01 14.99 -23.48
CA ASP A 125 -3.55 14.99 -23.33
C ASP A 125 -2.95 13.60 -23.33
N VAL A 126 -3.76 12.54 -23.24
CA VAL A 126 -3.32 11.15 -23.35
C VAL A 126 -3.21 10.78 -24.83
N THR A 127 -2.00 10.43 -25.25
CA THR A 127 -1.72 10.00 -26.64
C THR A 127 -1.79 8.48 -26.78
N ASN A 128 -1.50 7.73 -25.71
CA ASN A 128 -1.65 6.27 -25.68
C ASN A 128 -1.70 5.74 -24.23
N MET A 129 -2.45 4.67 -24.01
CA MET A 129 -2.40 3.85 -22.80
C MET A 129 -2.39 2.37 -23.20
N SER A 130 -1.32 1.66 -22.85
CA SER A 130 -1.14 0.25 -23.23
C SER A 130 -0.65 -0.59 -22.06
N ASP A 131 -0.60 -1.92 -22.25
CA ASP A 131 0.02 -2.84 -21.30
C ASP A 131 1.43 -2.38 -20.88
N ASN A 132 1.83 -2.74 -19.66
CA ASN A 132 3.16 -2.47 -19.13
C ASN A 132 3.86 -3.78 -18.75
N ALA A 133 4.66 -4.29 -19.68
CA ALA A 133 5.43 -5.52 -19.48
C ALA A 133 6.73 -5.31 -18.68
N SER A 134 7.16 -4.05 -18.45
CA SER A 134 8.46 -3.74 -17.84
C SER A 134 8.37 -3.38 -16.36
N TRP A 135 7.24 -2.86 -15.90
CA TRP A 135 7.05 -2.51 -14.50
C TRP A 135 6.83 -3.76 -13.65
N LYS A 136 7.62 -3.86 -12.57
CA LYS A 136 7.57 -4.94 -11.60
C LYS A 136 7.07 -4.41 -10.26
N HIS A 137 6.39 -5.27 -9.51
CA HIS A 137 6.02 -4.91 -8.14
C HIS A 137 7.29 -4.63 -7.31
N PRO A 138 7.45 -3.45 -6.67
CA PRO A 138 8.71 -3.04 -6.05
C PRO A 138 9.23 -4.01 -4.98
N VAL A 139 8.33 -4.78 -4.36
CA VAL A 139 8.69 -5.76 -3.33
C VAL A 139 9.49 -6.94 -3.90
N GLU A 140 9.42 -7.21 -5.21
CA GLU A 140 10.26 -8.22 -5.87
C GLU A 140 11.76 -7.95 -5.65
N ALA A 141 12.17 -6.68 -5.63
CA ALA A 141 13.55 -6.29 -5.39
C ALA A 141 13.95 -6.36 -3.90
N MET A 142 12.99 -6.40 -2.97
CA MET A 142 13.26 -6.32 -1.53
C MET A 142 13.83 -7.61 -0.95
N LYS A 143 13.79 -8.74 -1.66
CA LYS A 143 14.33 -10.05 -1.20
C LYS A 143 13.93 -10.36 0.25
N LEU A 144 12.63 -10.29 0.52
CA LEU A 144 12.08 -10.66 1.82
C LEU A 144 12.30 -12.16 2.07
N SER A 145 12.68 -12.51 3.29
CA SER A 145 12.82 -13.89 3.75
C SER A 145 11.45 -14.58 3.83
N ALA A 146 11.46 -15.92 3.88
CA ALA A 146 10.23 -16.68 4.05
C ALA A 146 9.47 -16.27 5.32
N GLN A 147 10.18 -15.99 6.42
CA GLN A 147 9.55 -15.54 7.66
C GLN A 147 8.93 -14.13 7.54
N GLU A 148 9.62 -13.18 6.89
CA GLU A 148 9.07 -11.83 6.65
C GLU A 148 7.79 -11.91 5.81
N LEU A 149 7.78 -12.75 4.76
CA LEU A 149 6.60 -12.98 3.93
C LEU A 149 5.47 -13.65 4.70
N ALA A 150 5.78 -14.66 5.52
CA ALA A 150 4.80 -15.32 6.39
C ALA A 150 4.15 -14.33 7.36
N ASP A 151 4.94 -13.45 7.98
CA ASP A 151 4.45 -12.44 8.92
C ASP A 151 3.53 -11.43 8.21
N ILE A 152 3.95 -10.90 7.05
CA ILE A 152 3.13 -10.00 6.23
C ILE A 152 1.81 -10.66 5.81
N ILE A 153 1.85 -11.92 5.36
CA ILE A 153 0.65 -12.65 4.94
C ILE A 153 -0.27 -12.90 6.14
N ALA A 154 0.29 -13.28 7.30
CA ALA A 154 -0.49 -13.43 8.53
C ALA A 154 -1.21 -12.11 8.90
N TYR A 155 -0.54 -10.96 8.74
CA TYR A 155 -1.18 -9.66 8.91
C TYR A 155 -2.30 -9.42 7.89
N VAL A 156 -2.07 -9.65 6.59
CA VAL A 156 -3.08 -9.44 5.54
C VAL A 156 -4.33 -10.28 5.80
N LYS A 157 -4.17 -11.55 6.18
CA LYS A 157 -5.28 -12.44 6.55
C LYS A 157 -6.02 -11.99 7.81
N PHE A 158 -5.27 -11.62 8.85
CA PHE A 158 -5.84 -11.08 10.09
C PHE A 158 -6.63 -9.79 9.83
N ALA A 159 -6.03 -8.84 9.12
CA ALA A 159 -6.66 -7.57 8.80
C ALA A 159 -7.90 -7.76 7.92
N ALA A 160 -7.87 -8.66 6.93
CA ALA A 160 -8.99 -8.90 6.03
C ALA A 160 -10.19 -9.55 6.76
N TYR A 161 -9.99 -10.62 7.52
CA TYR A 161 -11.10 -11.42 8.06
C TYR A 161 -10.86 -12.00 9.47
N GLY A 162 -9.84 -11.53 10.19
CA GLY A 162 -9.61 -11.87 11.59
C GLY A 162 -8.92 -13.21 11.81
N ASP A 163 -8.21 -13.75 10.82
CA ASP A 163 -7.44 -14.98 10.96
C ASP A 163 -6.39 -14.90 12.07
N LYS A 164 -6.38 -15.88 12.96
CA LYS A 164 -5.43 -15.98 14.08
C LYS A 164 -4.52 -17.20 14.00
N ALA A 165 -4.66 -18.03 12.97
CA ALA A 165 -3.92 -19.29 12.85
C ALA A 165 -2.43 -19.08 12.54
N GLY A 166 -2.06 -17.90 12.04
CA GLY A 166 -0.70 -17.63 11.59
C GLY A 166 -0.40 -18.28 10.23
N VAL A 167 0.82 -18.08 9.76
CA VAL A 167 1.33 -18.63 8.49
C VAL A 167 2.71 -19.19 8.77
N LYS A 168 2.96 -20.43 8.35
CA LYS A 168 4.27 -21.04 8.56
C LYS A 168 5.22 -20.62 7.44
N ALA A 169 6.51 -20.53 7.74
CA ALA A 169 7.51 -20.17 6.72
C ALA A 169 7.58 -21.24 5.61
N GLU A 170 7.27 -22.49 5.94
CA GLU A 170 7.23 -23.60 4.98
C GLU A 170 6.07 -23.46 3.98
N ASP A 171 5.01 -22.72 4.32
CA ASP A 171 3.87 -22.46 3.42
C ASP A 171 4.17 -21.35 2.38
N ILE A 172 5.36 -20.75 2.46
CA ILE A 172 5.84 -19.68 1.58
C ILE A 172 6.64 -20.23 0.41
N GLU A 173 7.28 -21.39 0.57
CA GLU A 173 8.27 -21.98 -0.36
C GLU A 173 7.69 -22.88 -1.47
#